data_AF-A0A967YDC1-F1
#
_entry.id   AF-A0A967YDC1-F1
#
_cell.length_a   1.000
_cell.length_b   1.000
_cell.length_c   1.000
_cell.angle_alpha   90.00
_cell.angle_beta   90.00
_cell.angle_gamma   90.00
#
_symmetry.space_group_name_H-M   'P 1'
#
loop_
_entity.id
_entity.type
_entity.pdbx_description
1 polymer ?
#
loop_
_entity_poly.entity_id
_entity_poly.type
_entity_poly.pdbx_seq_one_letter_code
_entity_poly.pdbx_strand_id
1 'polypeptide(L)' 'ARGAQVTDIVVLVIAADDKVMPQTEEAIDHARAAGVPIVIAINKIDKPNANPEAVRKGLADRNIL' A
#
# COMPACT_ATOMS: atom_id res chain seq x y z
N ALA A 1 14.89 0.68 6.53
CA ALA A 1 14.78 1.10 5.12
C ALA A 1 15.70 2.29 4.81
N ARG A 2 16.60 2.18 3.83
CA ARG A 2 17.39 3.33 3.32
C ARG A 2 16.66 4.09 2.20
N GLY A 3 15.87 3.39 1.37
CA GLY A 3 15.20 3.98 0.22
C GLY A 3 14.19 5.08 0.58
N ALA A 4 13.36 4.86 1.61
CA ALA A 4 12.36 5.82 2.05
C ALA A 4 12.95 7.14 2.59
N GLN A 5 14.20 7.17 3.06
CA GLN A 5 14.84 8.40 3.57
C GLN A 5 15.40 9.30 2.46
N VAL A 6 15.49 8.81 1.23
CA VAL A 6 16.10 9.53 0.10
C VAL A 6 15.04 10.01 -0.90
N THR A 7 13.81 9.49 -0.80
CA THR A 7 12.73 9.74 -1.75
C THR A 7 11.71 10.73 -1.20
N ASP A 8 11.22 11.62 -2.05
CA ASP A 8 10.18 12.60 -1.67
C ASP A 8 8.76 12.00 -1.62
N ILE A 9 8.53 10.88 -2.32
CA ILE A 9 7.23 10.19 -2.39
C ILE A 9 7.46 8.68 -2.45
N VAL A 10 6.65 7.92 -1.72
CA VAL A 10 6.59 6.46 -1.81
C VAL A 10 5.34 6.04 -2.57
N VAL A 11 5.51 5.23 -3.62
CA VAL A 11 4.38 4.59 -4.32
C VAL A 11 4.26 3.14 -3.85
N LEU A 12 3.16 2.82 -3.19
CA LEU A 12 2.85 1.48 -2.71
C LEU A 12 1.91 0.78 -3.68
N VAL A 13 2.40 -0.30 -4.31
CA VAL A 13 1.62 -1.07 -5.28
C VAL A 13 0.99 -2.28 -4.60
N ILE A 14 -0.34 -2.38 -4.63
CA ILE A 14 -1.10 -3.48 -4.03
C ILE A 14 -1.94 -4.15 -5.11
N ALA A 15 -1.90 -5.47 -5.20
CA ALA A 15 -2.69 -6.19 -6.18
C ALA A 15 -4.15 -6.30 -5.74
N ALA A 16 -5.09 -6.05 -6.66
CA ALA A 16 -6.53 -6.12 -6.41
C ALA A 16 -7.04 -7.57 -6.26
N ASP A 17 -6.30 -8.54 -6.78
CA ASP A 17 -6.61 -9.97 -6.67
C ASP A 17 -6.10 -10.60 -5.37
N ASP A 18 -5.48 -9.80 -4.49
CA ASP A 18 -4.86 -10.25 -3.26
C ASP A 18 -5.31 -9.42 -2.05
N LYS A 19 -4.98 -9.89 -0.84
CA LYS A 19 -5.27 -9.19 0.42
C LYS A 19 -4.13 -8.25 0.78
N VAL A 20 -4.38 -7.33 1.70
CA VAL A 20 -3.32 -6.56 2.35
C VAL A 20 -2.44 -7.53 3.16
N MET A 21 -1.20 -7.64 2.74
CA MET A 21 -0.21 -8.56 3.33
C MET A 21 0.60 -7.86 4.43
N PRO A 22 1.24 -8.60 5.36
CA PRO A 22 2.11 -8.01 6.38
C PRO A 22 3.22 -7.12 5.80
N GLN A 23 3.76 -7.46 4.62
CA GLN A 23 4.76 -6.65 3.93
C GLN A 23 4.23 -5.27 3.51
N THR A 24 2.93 -5.16 3.26
CA THR A 24 2.28 -3.88 2.95
C THR A 24 2.27 -2.97 4.19
N GLU A 25 2.01 -3.52 5.38
CA GLU A 25 2.10 -2.78 6.64
C GLU A 25 3.52 -2.33 6.93
N GLU A 26 4.49 -3.25 6.83
CA GLU A 26 5.89 -2.89 7.04
C GLU A 26 6.35 -1.78 6.09
N ALA A 27 5.93 -1.81 4.83
CA ALA A 27 6.27 -0.76 3.86
C ALA A 27 5.68 0.60 4.24
N ILE A 28 4.46 0.61 4.78
CA ILE A 28 3.79 1.83 5.26
C ILE A 28 4.47 2.36 6.50
N ASP A 29 4.82 1.50 7.46
CA ASP A 29 5.51 1.90 8.68
C ASP A 29 6.88 2.53 8.36
N HIS A 30 7.60 1.96 7.39
CA HIS A 30 8.86 2.55 6.92
C HIS A 30 8.67 3.93 6.29
N ALA A 31 7.62 4.11 5.47
CA ALA A 31 7.34 5.40 4.83
C ALA A 31 6.85 6.46 5.84
N ARG A 32 6.00 6.07 6.79
CA ARG A 32 5.55 6.91 7.91
C ARG A 32 6.71 7.31 8.82
N ALA A 33 7.58 6.37 9.19
CA ALA A 33 8.76 6.64 10.00
C ALA A 33 9.78 7.53 9.29
N ALA A 34 9.83 7.48 7.95
CA ALA A 34 10.63 8.38 7.13
C ALA A 34 9.98 9.76 6.90
N GLY A 35 8.70 9.94 7.30
CA GLY A 35 7.97 11.20 7.09
C GLY A 35 7.62 11.49 5.64
N VAL A 36 7.58 10.46 4.79
CA VAL A 36 7.41 10.62 3.35
C VAL A 36 5.96 10.35 2.95
N PRO A 37 5.33 11.22 2.13
CA PRO A 37 3.96 10.99 1.65
C PRO A 37 3.85 9.71 0.83
N ILE A 38 2.72 9.02 1.01
CA ILE A 38 2.45 7.71 0.41
C ILE A 38 1.33 7.85 -0.63
N VAL A 39 1.58 7.34 -1.84
CA VAL A 39 0.57 7.16 -2.89
C VAL A 39 0.31 5.67 -3.05
N ILE A 40 -0.94 5.25 -2.92
CA ILE A 40 -1.33 3.84 -3.09
C ILE A 40 -1.85 3.62 -4.51
N ALA A 41 -1.20 2.70 -5.23
CA ALA A 41 -1.61 2.25 -6.57
C ALA A 41 -2.15 0.82 -6.50
N ILE A 42 -3.42 0.64 -6.87
CA ILE A 42 -4.04 -0.68 -6.94
C ILE A 42 -3.79 -1.27 -8.32
N ASN A 43 -3.14 -2.44 -8.39
CA ASN A 43 -2.72 -3.13 -9.61
C ASN A 43 -3.61 -4.36 -9.91
N LYS A 44 -3.53 -4.89 -11.13
CA LYS A 44 -4.27 -6.07 -11.61
C LYS A 44 -5.79 -5.91 -11.63
N ILE A 45 -6.28 -4.72 -11.98
CA ILE A 45 -7.71 -4.40 -12.13
C ILE A 45 -8.34 -5.13 -13.34
N ASP A 46 -7.52 -5.64 -14.25
CA ASP A 46 -7.91 -6.42 -15.42
C ASP A 46 -8.44 -7.82 -15.07
N LYS A 47 -8.16 -8.34 -13.87
CA LYS A 47 -8.51 -9.70 -13.50
C LYS A 47 -9.99 -9.83 -13.06
N PRO A 48 -10.65 -10.94 -13.40
CA PRO A 48 -12.05 -11.17 -13.02
C PRO A 48 -12.27 -11.32 -11.51
N ASN A 49 -11.23 -11.69 -10.76
CA ASN A 49 -11.25 -11.77 -9.30
C ASN A 49 -10.68 -10.52 -8.61
N ALA A 50 -10.41 -9.43 -9.35
CA ALA A 50 -9.96 -8.17 -8.78
C ALA A 50 -11.06 -7.58 -7.89
N ASN A 51 -10.70 -7.27 -6.64
CA ASN A 51 -11.59 -6.63 -5.68
C ASN A 51 -10.90 -5.41 -5.02
N PRO A 52 -10.91 -4.25 -5.70
CA PRO A 52 -10.29 -3.02 -5.18
C PRO A 52 -10.96 -2.50 -3.90
N GLU A 53 -12.26 -2.76 -3.72
CA GLU A 53 -12.98 -2.37 -2.50
C GLU A 53 -12.48 -3.15 -1.28
N ALA A 54 -12.23 -4.46 -1.43
CA ALA A 54 -11.65 -5.26 -0.36
C ALA A 54 -10.26 -4.76 0.06
N VAL A 55 -9.45 -4.32 -0.91
CA VAL A 55 -8.14 -3.70 -0.63
C VAL A 55 -8.31 -2.40 0.14
N ARG A 56 -9.19 -1.50 -0.32
CA ARG A 56 -9.48 -0.23 0.38
C ARG A 56 -9.98 -0.45 1.79
N LYS A 57 -10.91 -1.40 1.99
CA LYS A 57 -11.41 -1.75 3.32
C LYS A 57 -10.29 -2.30 4.20
N GLY A 58 -9.46 -3.20 3.68
CA GLY A 58 -8.32 -3.75 4.42
C GLY A 58 -7.29 -2.69 4.84
N LEU A 59 -7.11 -1.63 4.04
CA LEU A 59 -6.28 -0.48 4.38
C LEU A 59 -6.95 0.39 5.47
N ALA A 60 -8.26 0.64 5.36
CA ALA A 60 -9.02 1.39 6.36
C ALA A 60 -9.05 0.67 7.72
N ASP A 61 -9.26 -0.65 7.74
CA ASP A 61 -9.28 -1.46 8.96
C ASP A 61 -7.94 -1.43 9.71
N ARG A 62 -6.83 -1.20 8.98
CA ARG A 62 -5.48 -1.07 9.52
C ARG A 62 -5.10 0.40 9.80
N ASN A 63 -6.07 1.32 9.73
CA ASN A 63 -5.90 2.76 9.98
C ASN A 63 -4.85 3.40 9.05
N ILE A 64 -4.82 2.93 7.80
CA ILE A 64 -3.90 3.41 6.75
C ILE A 64 -4.58 4.51 5.90
N LEU A 65 -5.91 4.46 5.79
CA LEU A 65 -6.76 5.45 5.12
C LEU A 65 -7.44 6.39 6.12
#